data_AF-A0A6M4BCZ7-F1
#
_entry.id   AF-A0A6M4BCZ7-F1
#
_cell.length_a   1.000
_cell.length_b   1.000
_cell.length_c   1.000
_cell.angle_alpha   90.00
_cell.angle_beta   90.00
_cell.angle_gamma   90.00
#
_symmetry.space_group_name_H-M   'P 1'
#
loop_
_entity.id
_entity.type
_entity.pdbx_description
1 polymer ?
#
loop_
_entity_poly.entity_id
_entity_poly.type
_entity_poly.pdbx_seq_one_letter_code
_entity_poly.pdbx_strand_id
1 'polypeptide(L)'
;KYAIIGNEATCFCGNMPGTLQLELSSCVTPCPKNATQICGGDSAASVYDTDVTAPGAPSYIEIYNITETTLRVRWVVPDAHSYISGYAIRATILETFSDFALVPLEWRVSNDTLQTELLNLQPGSLYNISVAAVNIDEEGPNVTISAETVIGTPDPSPPDIEIKERHGDRMLVHIPEAKNVNGPISMYRIVVSIELYQQGFIIDTLGNYTYATEQGLPYYITAELDPDDIQNDFTIGDRSTYNGFFNAPLPLTNDIDVSLGVVSEKNHVKKIRYAESTKKIILNINEPEEVSPLMMALGASIAIGVVLLLIGIGLIIILRKKIQMARLQRGSQSMPLSLSEPCIEIENSGFIQDEDERVDYYSNIK
;
A
#
# COMPACT_ATOMS: atom_id res chain seq x y z
N LYS A 1 21.45 32.30 40.43
CA LYS A 1 22.27 31.83 41.58
C LYS A 1 22.02 32.67 42.84
N TYR A 2 21.94 33.98 42.71
CA TYR A 2 21.70 34.88 43.83
C TYR A 2 20.33 35.53 43.71
N ALA A 3 19.63 35.70 44.82
CA ALA A 3 18.45 36.56 44.93
C ALA A 3 18.86 37.84 45.64
N ILE A 4 18.65 38.97 44.99
CA ILE A 4 19.02 40.30 45.48
C ILE A 4 17.73 41.02 45.85
N ILE A 5 17.58 41.38 47.11
CA ILE A 5 16.40 42.06 47.65
C ILE A 5 16.81 43.43 48.17
N GLY A 6 16.26 44.48 47.58
CA GLY A 6 16.50 45.87 47.98
C GLY A 6 15.30 46.75 47.64
N ASN A 7 15.25 47.98 48.19
CA ASN A 7 14.23 49.01 47.93
C ASN A 7 12.77 48.51 47.87
N GLU A 8 11.97 48.78 48.90
CA GLU A 8 10.52 48.47 48.92
C GLU A 8 10.19 46.98 48.64
N ALA A 9 11.10 46.07 49.00
CA ALA A 9 11.00 44.63 48.75
C ALA A 9 10.96 44.22 47.26
N THR A 10 11.64 44.97 46.39
CA THR A 10 11.91 44.50 45.03
C THR A 10 12.94 43.36 45.06
N CYS A 11 12.71 42.33 44.24
CA CYS A 11 13.56 41.14 44.16
C CYS A 11 14.09 40.99 42.74
N PHE A 12 15.40 40.79 42.61
CA PHE A 12 16.10 40.57 41.35
C PHE A 12 16.88 39.26 41.41
N CYS A 13 16.83 38.49 40.33
CA CYS A 13 17.67 37.31 40.20
C CYS A 13 19.00 37.70 39.55
N GLY A 14 20.05 37.40 40.28
CA GLY A 14 21.41 37.71 39.94
C GLY A 14 22.22 36.45 39.73
N ASN A 15 23.25 36.65 38.95
CA ASN A 15 24.17 35.65 38.52
C ASN A 15 25.52 35.92 39.24
N MET A 16 25.84 37.19 39.47
CA MET A 16 26.89 37.63 40.40
C MET A 16 26.28 38.25 41.67
N PRO A 17 26.91 38.12 42.85
CA PRO A 17 26.41 38.68 44.11
C PRO A 17 26.63 40.21 44.24
N GLY A 18 27.03 40.88 43.15
CA GLY A 18 27.47 42.28 43.16
C GLY A 18 28.97 42.42 43.44
N THR A 19 29.53 43.61 43.18
CA THR A 19 30.98 43.88 43.34
C THR A 19 31.32 44.58 44.66
N LEU A 20 30.34 45.17 45.35
CA LEU A 20 30.52 45.92 46.60
C LEU A 20 29.80 45.19 47.73
N GLN A 21 30.56 44.74 48.72
CA GLN A 21 30.03 44.13 49.94
C GLN A 21 30.02 45.16 51.07
N LEU A 22 28.83 45.42 51.62
CA LEU A 22 28.64 46.26 52.80
C LEU A 22 28.57 45.39 54.06
N GLU A 23 28.76 46.00 55.23
CA GLU A 23 28.54 45.30 56.50
C GLU A 23 27.07 44.89 56.67
N LEU A 24 26.85 43.75 57.33
CA LEU A 24 25.51 43.23 57.64
C LEU A 24 24.63 44.23 58.41
N SER A 25 25.24 45.15 59.18
CA SER A 25 24.57 46.25 59.88
C SER A 25 23.83 47.21 58.94
N SER A 26 24.23 47.27 57.67
CA SER A 26 23.60 48.12 56.65
C SER A 26 22.33 47.50 56.05
N CYS A 27 22.07 46.21 56.28
CA CYS A 27 20.90 45.47 55.78
C CYS A 27 20.01 45.01 56.93
N VAL A 28 19.30 45.94 57.58
CA VAL A 28 18.44 45.67 58.76
C VAL A 28 16.95 45.97 58.53
N THR A 29 16.57 46.32 57.30
CA THR A 29 15.18 46.69 56.99
C THR A 29 14.30 45.43 56.95
N PRO A 30 13.23 45.35 57.75
CA PRO A 30 12.34 44.19 57.74
C PRO A 30 11.44 44.16 56.50
N CYS A 31 11.05 42.96 56.06
CA CYS A 31 10.18 42.78 54.90
C CYS A 31 8.73 43.21 55.17
N PRO A 32 8.03 43.89 54.23
CA PRO A 32 6.68 44.42 54.45
C PRO A 32 5.62 43.38 54.83
N LYS A 33 5.71 42.15 54.29
CA LYS A 33 4.76 41.06 54.57
C LYS A 33 5.14 40.19 55.76
N ASN A 34 6.42 40.22 56.17
CA ASN A 34 6.93 39.37 57.25
C ASN A 34 8.08 40.08 57.97
N ALA A 35 7.78 40.69 59.11
CA ALA A 35 8.75 41.47 59.88
C ALA A 35 9.91 40.63 60.49
N THR A 36 9.83 39.30 60.41
CA THR A 36 10.92 38.40 60.85
C THR A 36 12.01 38.20 59.81
N GLN A 37 11.77 38.62 58.56
CA GLN A 37 12.73 38.52 57.46
C GLN A 37 13.31 39.89 57.15
N ILE A 38 14.56 39.90 56.67
CA ILE A 38 15.28 41.11 56.25
C ILE A 38 15.15 41.28 54.74
N CYS A 39 14.89 42.52 54.29
CA CYS A 39 14.69 42.91 52.90
C CYS A 39 15.58 44.11 52.52
N GLY A 40 16.87 44.06 52.87
CA GLY A 40 17.86 45.09 52.52
C GLY A 40 17.98 46.25 53.53
N GLY A 41 18.35 47.43 53.04
CA GLY A 41 18.69 48.64 53.80
C GLY A 41 18.42 49.92 53.02
N ASP A 42 18.55 51.09 53.66
CA ASP A 42 18.29 52.42 53.06
C ASP A 42 19.09 52.71 51.77
N SER A 43 20.18 51.99 51.53
CA SER A 43 20.95 52.01 50.26
C SER A 43 21.72 50.71 50.05
N ALA A 44 21.20 49.61 50.60
CA ALA A 44 21.85 48.31 50.59
C ALA A 44 20.85 47.22 50.21
N ALA A 45 21.30 46.23 49.45
CA ALA A 45 20.50 45.07 49.11
C ALA A 45 21.01 43.84 49.88
N SER A 46 20.08 43.05 50.40
CA SER A 46 20.39 41.73 50.92
C SER A 46 20.57 40.76 49.75
N VAL A 47 21.68 40.02 49.74
CA VAL A 47 21.98 39.01 48.72
C VAL A 47 21.90 37.64 49.37
N TYR A 48 21.09 36.77 48.79
CA TYR A 48 20.88 35.39 49.23
C TYR A 48 21.43 34.45 48.17
N ASP A 49 22.21 33.43 48.55
CA ASP A 49 22.47 32.30 47.66
C ASP A 49 21.18 31.48 47.57
N THR A 50 20.75 31.15 46.35
CA THR A 50 19.53 30.38 46.13
C THR A 50 19.79 28.88 46.17
N ASP A 51 21.04 28.44 46.37
CA ASP A 51 21.50 27.06 46.28
C ASP A 51 21.19 26.40 44.92
N VAL A 52 20.87 27.20 43.90
CA VAL A 52 20.56 26.72 42.54
C VAL A 52 21.87 26.51 41.80
N THR A 53 22.18 25.25 41.50
CA THR A 53 23.40 24.81 40.82
C THR A 53 23.16 24.55 39.34
N ALA A 54 21.96 24.12 38.94
CA ALA A 54 21.55 23.91 37.55
C ALA A 54 21.77 25.16 36.67
N PRO A 55 22.17 24.99 35.39
CA PRO A 55 22.22 26.08 34.42
C PRO A 55 20.84 26.68 34.14
N GLY A 56 20.79 27.89 33.57
CA GLY A 56 19.56 28.46 33.04
C GLY A 56 19.11 27.80 31.73
N ALA A 57 17.90 28.13 31.27
CA ALA A 57 17.41 27.70 29.96
C ALA A 57 18.13 28.47 28.82
N PRO A 58 18.42 27.82 27.68
CA PRO A 58 18.95 28.49 26.50
C PRO A 58 18.09 29.70 26.13
N SER A 59 18.72 30.82 25.76
CA SER A 59 18.03 32.12 25.60
C SER A 59 17.25 32.24 24.29
N TYR A 60 17.66 31.50 23.27
CA TYR A 60 17.02 31.49 21.96
C TYR A 60 17.14 30.10 21.32
N ILE A 61 16.11 29.68 20.59
CA ILE A 61 16.05 28.42 19.85
C ILE A 61 15.43 28.66 18.48
N GLU A 62 15.97 27.98 17.47
CA GLU A 62 15.49 28.07 16.10
C GLU A 62 15.66 26.75 15.36
N ILE A 63 14.71 26.45 14.48
CA ILE A 63 14.70 25.26 13.62
C ILE A 63 14.80 25.68 12.15
N TYR A 64 15.58 24.93 11.38
CA TYR A 64 15.75 25.11 9.94
C TYR A 64 16.08 23.77 9.26
N ASN A 65 16.05 23.75 7.93
CA ASN A 65 16.31 22.57 7.10
C ASN A 65 15.48 21.34 7.53
N ILE A 66 14.17 21.52 7.63
CA ILE A 66 13.24 20.43 7.98
C ILE A 66 13.07 19.52 6.75
N THR A 67 13.23 18.22 6.96
CA THR A 67 13.03 17.16 5.96
C THR A 67 11.94 16.19 6.42
N GLU A 68 11.82 15.04 5.75
CA GLU A 68 10.86 13.99 6.12
C GLU A 68 11.21 13.34 7.47
N THR A 69 12.49 13.14 7.76
CA THR A 69 12.95 12.39 8.93
C THR A 69 14.00 13.13 9.76
N THR A 70 14.35 14.36 9.36
CA THR A 70 15.38 15.15 10.03
C THR A 70 15.00 16.63 10.15
N LEU A 71 15.56 17.31 11.14
CA LEU A 71 15.55 18.77 11.23
C LEU A 71 16.83 19.26 11.90
N ARG A 72 17.22 20.51 11.65
CA ARG A 72 18.34 21.15 12.37
C ARG A 72 17.83 22.12 13.39
N VAL A 73 18.42 22.07 14.57
CA VAL A 73 18.11 22.97 15.68
C VAL A 73 19.39 23.71 16.07
N ARG A 74 19.27 25.03 16.26
CA ARG A 74 20.31 25.89 16.81
C ARG A 74 19.81 26.62 18.04
N TRP A 75 20.69 26.87 19.00
CA TRP A 75 20.35 27.58 20.22
C TRP A 75 21.49 28.49 20.68
N VAL A 76 21.15 29.42 21.56
CA VAL A 76 22.12 30.33 22.20
C VAL A 76 22.32 29.89 23.64
N VAL A 77 23.59 29.91 24.09
CA VAL A 77 23.98 29.53 25.44
C VAL A 77 23.15 30.29 26.49
N PRO A 78 22.81 29.65 27.62
CA PRO A 78 22.12 30.31 28.72
C PRO A 78 23.07 31.19 29.53
N ASP A 79 22.51 32.13 30.29
CA ASP A 79 23.23 32.83 31.34
C ASP A 79 23.47 31.88 32.53
N ALA A 80 24.62 31.20 32.54
CA ALA A 80 24.97 30.20 33.56
C ALA A 80 26.14 30.63 34.46
N HIS A 81 26.11 30.19 35.72
CA HIS A 81 27.20 30.34 36.72
C HIS A 81 27.98 29.07 36.95
N SER A 82 27.37 27.94 36.63
CA SER A 82 28.00 26.64 36.63
C SER A 82 28.58 26.35 35.26
N TYR A 83 29.64 25.55 35.23
CA TYR A 83 30.21 25.07 33.99
C TYR A 83 29.20 24.16 33.27
N ILE A 84 28.79 24.57 32.08
CA ILE A 84 27.91 23.77 31.22
C ILE A 84 28.76 22.65 30.64
N SER A 85 28.37 21.40 30.92
CA SER A 85 29.02 20.19 30.41
C SER A 85 28.49 19.81 29.02
N GLY A 86 27.25 20.17 28.72
CA GLY A 86 26.61 19.90 27.43
C GLY A 86 25.16 20.38 27.34
N TYR A 87 24.46 19.89 26.33
CA TYR A 87 23.04 20.16 26.11
C TYR A 87 22.27 18.86 25.89
N ALA A 88 21.07 18.79 26.46
CA ALA A 88 20.10 17.74 26.22
C ALA A 88 19.01 18.27 25.29
N ILE A 89 18.79 17.59 24.17
CA ILE A 89 17.75 17.92 23.21
C ILE A 89 16.72 16.79 23.24
N ARG A 90 15.43 17.11 23.36
CA ARG A 90 14.35 16.13 23.28
C ARG A 90 13.32 16.50 22.24
N ALA A 91 12.81 15.51 21.52
CA ALA A 91 11.69 15.66 20.60
C ALA A 91 10.52 14.81 21.09
N THR A 92 9.42 15.47 21.47
CA THR A 92 8.16 14.82 21.82
C THR A 92 7.14 15.05 20.72
N ILE A 93 6.33 14.03 20.43
CA ILE A 93 5.32 14.11 19.36
C ILE A 93 4.06 14.75 19.94
N LEU A 94 3.51 15.71 19.20
CA LEU A 94 2.22 16.34 19.48
C LEU A 94 1.13 15.73 18.61
N GLU A 95 1.38 15.60 17.31
CA GLU A 95 0.45 15.04 16.32
C GLU A 95 1.19 14.17 15.31
N THR A 96 0.58 13.07 14.88
CA THR A 96 1.15 12.17 13.87
C THR A 96 0.04 11.42 13.14
N PHE A 97 0.32 11.00 11.90
CA PHE A 97 -0.52 10.07 11.14
C PHE A 97 -0.19 8.60 11.42
N SER A 98 0.89 8.32 12.17
CA SER A 98 1.29 6.97 12.52
C SER A 98 0.29 6.30 13.45
N ASP A 99 -0.02 5.03 13.20
CA ASP A 99 -0.83 4.17 14.06
C ASP A 99 0.00 3.47 15.15
N PHE A 100 1.33 3.63 15.14
CA PHE A 100 2.22 3.08 16.14
C PHE A 100 2.50 4.07 17.27
N ALA A 101 2.70 3.54 18.48
CA ALA A 101 3.12 4.35 19.63
C ALA A 101 4.60 4.74 19.50
N LEU A 102 4.84 6.01 19.16
CA LEU A 102 6.19 6.55 19.00
C LEU A 102 6.75 7.05 20.35
N VAL A 103 8.02 6.74 20.59
CA VAL A 103 8.72 7.10 21.83
C VAL A 103 9.43 8.45 21.66
N PRO A 104 9.45 9.33 22.68
CA PRO A 104 10.24 10.56 22.64
C PRO A 104 11.72 10.27 22.37
N LEU A 105 12.33 11.10 21.53
CA LEU A 105 13.74 10.99 21.19
C LEU A 105 14.56 11.95 22.04
N GLU A 106 15.76 11.53 22.46
CA GLU A 106 16.71 12.34 23.23
C GLU A 106 18.10 12.27 22.59
N TRP A 107 18.76 13.43 22.52
CA TRP A 107 20.15 13.57 22.10
C TRP A 107 20.92 14.36 23.15
N ARG A 108 22.20 14.03 23.32
CA ARG A 108 23.13 14.76 24.17
C ARG A 108 24.34 15.18 23.37
N VAL A 109 24.70 16.46 23.49
CA VAL A 109 25.83 17.06 22.77
C VAL A 109 26.77 17.76 23.74
N SER A 110 28.01 17.99 23.31
CA SER A 110 29.01 18.72 24.11
C SER A 110 28.65 20.19 24.27
N ASN A 111 29.27 20.84 25.25
CA ASN A 111 29.10 22.27 25.53
C ASN A 111 29.51 23.18 24.36
N ASP A 112 30.48 22.76 23.54
CA ASP A 112 30.93 23.52 22.36
C ASP A 112 29.95 23.45 21.18
N THR A 113 28.95 22.57 21.26
CA THR A 113 27.96 22.37 20.19
C THR A 113 26.74 23.24 20.45
N LEU A 114 26.47 24.19 19.54
CA LEU A 114 25.30 25.09 19.59
C LEU A 114 24.28 24.85 18.47
N GLN A 115 24.54 23.85 17.64
CA GLN A 115 23.64 23.40 16.58
C GLN A 115 23.79 21.90 16.37
N THR A 116 22.71 21.20 16.09
CA THR A 116 22.74 19.78 15.76
C THR A 116 21.62 19.40 14.81
N GLU A 117 21.81 18.27 14.11
CA GLU A 117 20.79 17.64 13.29
C GLU A 117 20.12 16.53 14.09
N LEU A 118 18.80 16.59 14.19
CA LEU A 118 17.97 15.56 14.82
C LEU A 118 17.56 14.57 13.75
N LEU A 119 17.77 13.28 14.00
CA LEU A 119 17.56 12.19 13.05
C LEU A 119 16.41 11.29 13.51
N ASN A 120 15.91 10.43 12.62
CA ASN A 120 14.89 9.42 12.93
C ASN A 120 13.55 9.99 13.41
N LEU A 121 13.18 11.18 12.91
CA LEU A 121 11.84 11.72 13.11
C LEU A 121 10.83 11.00 12.20
N GLN A 122 9.58 10.91 12.65
CA GLN A 122 8.47 10.39 11.88
C GLN A 122 8.04 11.43 10.83
N PRO A 123 7.87 11.04 9.56
CA PRO A 123 7.34 11.94 8.53
C PRO A 123 5.93 12.46 8.83
N GLY A 124 5.63 13.66 8.32
CA GLY A 124 4.32 14.29 8.44
C GLY A 124 3.83 14.48 9.88
N SER A 125 4.74 14.62 10.85
CA SER A 125 4.43 14.65 12.28
C SER A 125 4.84 15.97 12.92
N LEU A 126 4.02 16.47 13.83
CA LEU A 126 4.26 17.68 14.60
C LEU A 126 5.01 17.34 15.88
N TYR A 127 6.19 17.92 16.05
CA TYR A 127 7.05 17.73 17.21
C TYR A 127 7.11 18.99 18.07
N ASN A 128 7.25 18.78 19.38
CA ASN A 128 7.74 19.77 20.33
C ASN A 128 9.21 19.44 20.63
N ILE A 129 10.10 20.30 20.16
CA ILE A 129 11.54 20.20 20.35
C ILE A 129 11.92 21.03 21.56
N SER A 130 12.62 20.42 22.51
CA SER A 130 13.10 21.07 23.73
C SER A 130 14.62 20.99 23.83
N VAL A 131 15.26 22.05 24.30
CA VAL A 131 16.71 22.09 24.57
C VAL A 131 16.93 22.56 26.00
N ALA A 132 17.70 21.81 26.77
CA ALA A 132 18.13 22.15 28.13
C ALA A 132 19.66 22.16 28.20
N ALA A 133 20.20 23.11 28.97
CA ALA A 133 21.62 23.09 29.31
C ALA A 133 21.86 22.16 30.51
N VAL A 134 22.96 21.43 30.47
CA VAL A 134 23.32 20.39 31.45
C VAL A 134 24.66 20.75 32.07
N ASN A 135 24.78 20.66 33.39
CA ASN A 135 26.07 20.73 34.10
C ASN A 135 26.50 19.31 34.54
N ILE A 136 27.44 19.17 35.48
CA ILE A 136 27.90 17.83 35.91
C ILE A 136 26.89 17.10 36.82
N ASP A 137 26.01 17.83 37.49
CA ASP A 137 25.13 17.33 38.54
C ASP A 137 23.66 17.28 38.11
N GLU A 138 23.22 18.26 37.32
CA GLU A 138 21.83 18.59 37.06
C GLU A 138 21.57 19.11 35.63
N GLU A 139 20.35 18.89 35.16
CA GLU A 139 19.81 19.47 33.94
C GLU A 139 18.97 20.71 34.29
N GLY A 140 19.21 21.83 33.61
CA GLY A 140 18.48 23.07 33.77
C GLY A 140 17.08 23.03 33.13
N PRO A 141 16.30 24.11 33.26
CA PRO A 141 15.03 24.24 32.56
C PRO A 141 15.25 24.24 31.04
N ASN A 142 14.25 23.77 30.31
CA ASN A 142 14.30 23.70 28.84
C ASN A 142 13.59 24.88 28.18
N VAL A 143 14.04 25.21 26.97
CA VAL A 143 13.30 26.05 26.02
C VAL A 143 12.68 25.16 24.95
N THR A 144 11.46 25.47 24.52
CA THR A 144 10.69 24.65 23.57
C THR A 144 10.34 25.41 22.28
N ILE A 145 10.22 24.67 21.19
CA ILE A 145 9.74 25.16 19.89
C ILE A 145 9.03 24.01 19.14
N SER A 146 7.98 24.32 18.40
CA SER A 146 7.26 23.33 17.59
C SER A 146 7.72 23.35 16.14
N ALA A 147 7.84 22.16 15.53
CA ALA A 147 8.14 22.01 14.11
C ALA A 147 7.45 20.77 13.54
N GLU A 148 6.97 20.88 12.30
CA GLU A 148 6.31 19.79 11.57
C GLU A 148 7.25 19.23 10.50
N THR A 149 7.48 17.93 10.51
CA THR A 149 8.29 17.25 9.47
C THR A 149 7.53 17.19 8.15
N VAL A 150 8.28 17.12 7.04
CA VAL A 150 7.69 16.96 5.72
C VAL A 150 7.02 15.59 5.61
N ILE A 151 5.92 15.49 4.85
CA ILE A 151 5.26 14.21 4.60
C ILE A 151 6.18 13.25 3.84
N GLY A 152 6.11 11.97 4.19
CA GLY A 152 6.90 10.91 3.54
C GLY A 152 6.15 10.22 2.43
N THR A 153 6.82 9.29 1.75
CA THR A 153 6.17 8.35 0.84
C THR A 153 5.10 7.54 1.59
N PRO A 154 3.87 7.39 1.05
CA PRO A 154 2.83 6.64 1.74
C PRO A 154 3.26 5.24 2.16
N ASP A 155 2.96 4.86 3.39
CA ASP A 155 3.29 3.54 3.96
C ASP A 155 2.18 3.10 4.92
N PRO A 156 1.77 1.81 4.96
CA PRO A 156 2.27 0.67 4.18
C PRO A 156 1.94 0.74 2.68
N SER A 157 2.34 -0.28 1.92
CA SER A 157 1.93 -0.42 0.53
C SER A 157 0.41 -0.41 0.43
N PRO A 158 -0.18 0.28 -0.56
CA PRO A 158 -1.62 0.17 -0.83
C PRO A 158 -2.03 -1.30 -1.04
N PRO A 159 -3.26 -1.68 -0.65
CA PRO A 159 -3.81 -2.99 -0.94
C PRO A 159 -4.09 -3.15 -2.44
N ASP A 160 -4.16 -4.41 -2.88
CA ASP A 160 -4.59 -4.74 -4.24
C ASP A 160 -6.08 -4.40 -4.44
N ILE A 161 -6.43 -4.00 -5.67
CA ILE A 161 -7.84 -3.78 -6.06
C ILE A 161 -8.55 -5.12 -6.20
N GLU A 162 -9.77 -5.20 -5.66
CA GLU A 162 -10.61 -6.40 -5.76
C GLU A 162 -11.45 -6.37 -7.03
N ILE A 163 -11.12 -7.22 -8.00
CA ILE A 163 -11.91 -7.36 -9.23
C ILE A 163 -13.17 -8.18 -8.94
N LYS A 164 -14.34 -7.58 -9.13
CA LYS A 164 -15.63 -8.26 -8.93
C LYS A 164 -16.10 -8.94 -10.20
N GLU A 165 -16.22 -8.18 -11.29
CA GLU A 165 -16.72 -8.66 -12.57
C GLU A 165 -16.05 -7.95 -13.74
N ARG A 166 -16.00 -8.62 -14.90
CA ARG A 166 -15.52 -8.04 -16.16
C ARG A 166 -16.52 -8.34 -17.26
N HIS A 167 -16.93 -7.29 -17.98
CA HIS A 167 -17.89 -7.36 -19.08
C HIS A 167 -17.31 -6.60 -20.29
N GLY A 168 -16.64 -7.32 -21.19
CA GLY A 168 -16.06 -6.76 -22.40
C GLY A 168 -15.01 -5.68 -22.10
N ASP A 169 -15.32 -4.43 -22.46
CA ASP A 169 -14.45 -3.25 -22.29
C ASP A 169 -14.58 -2.58 -20.91
N ARG A 170 -15.32 -3.19 -19.97
CA ARG A 170 -15.55 -2.65 -18.62
C ARG A 170 -15.20 -3.66 -17.53
N MET A 171 -14.75 -3.14 -16.39
CA MET A 171 -14.41 -3.94 -15.22
C MET A 171 -14.98 -3.29 -13.96
N LEU A 172 -15.79 -4.02 -13.21
CA LEU A 172 -16.32 -3.60 -11.91
C LEU A 172 -15.34 -4.03 -10.82
N VAL A 173 -14.88 -3.07 -10.02
CA VAL A 173 -13.89 -3.29 -8.98
C VAL A 173 -14.33 -2.68 -7.65
N HIS A 174 -13.85 -3.26 -6.55
CA HIS A 174 -13.93 -2.69 -5.22
C HIS A 174 -12.53 -2.22 -4.79
N ILE A 175 -12.45 -1.02 -4.23
CA ILE A 175 -11.19 -0.39 -3.82
C ILE A 175 -11.11 -0.45 -2.29
N PRO A 176 -10.22 -1.26 -1.72
CA PRO A 176 -10.08 -1.33 -0.27
C PRO A 176 -9.46 -0.03 0.28
N GLU A 177 -9.86 0.36 1.50
CA GLU A 177 -9.25 1.49 2.19
C GLU A 177 -7.76 1.24 2.48
N ALA A 178 -6.93 2.19 2.08
CA ALA A 178 -5.51 2.17 2.39
C ALA A 178 -5.21 2.91 3.70
N LYS A 179 -4.00 2.68 4.23
CA LYS A 179 -3.44 3.41 5.37
C LYS A 179 -2.23 4.21 4.92
N ASN A 180 -1.98 5.33 5.60
CA ASN A 180 -0.76 6.11 5.41
C ASN A 180 -0.25 6.65 6.76
N VAL A 181 0.89 6.14 7.22
CA VAL A 181 1.53 6.55 8.48
C VAL A 181 2.46 7.77 8.32
N ASN A 182 2.72 8.19 7.08
CA ASN A 182 3.69 9.23 6.73
C ASN A 182 3.03 10.55 6.28
N GLY A 183 1.70 10.64 6.30
CA GLY A 183 0.94 11.80 5.87
C GLY A 183 -0.55 11.51 5.70
N PRO A 184 -1.35 12.50 5.26
CA PRO A 184 -2.76 12.30 4.95
C PRO A 184 -2.94 11.44 3.69
N ILE A 185 -4.10 10.81 3.53
CA ILE A 185 -4.54 10.24 2.25
C ILE A 185 -5.37 11.30 1.55
N SER A 186 -4.85 11.86 0.46
CA SER A 186 -5.51 12.94 -0.27
C SER A 186 -6.36 12.41 -1.42
N MET A 187 -5.86 11.42 -2.17
CA MET A 187 -6.54 10.83 -3.32
C MET A 187 -6.12 9.35 -3.50
N TYR A 188 -6.97 8.57 -4.14
CA TYR A 188 -6.65 7.25 -4.70
C TYR A 188 -6.46 7.37 -6.20
N ARG A 189 -5.37 6.82 -6.73
CA ARG A 189 -5.04 6.84 -8.16
C ARG A 189 -5.10 5.43 -8.72
N ILE A 190 -5.82 5.22 -9.80
CA ILE A 190 -5.97 3.90 -10.42
C ILE A 190 -5.19 3.87 -11.72
N VAL A 191 -4.31 2.89 -11.85
CA VAL A 191 -3.48 2.66 -13.03
C VAL A 191 -3.90 1.36 -13.69
N VAL A 192 -4.16 1.43 -14.99
CA VAL A 192 -4.38 0.25 -15.83
C VAL A 192 -3.10 -0.04 -16.60
N SER A 193 -2.62 -1.27 -16.53
CA SER A 193 -1.46 -1.75 -17.30
C SER A 193 -1.82 -2.99 -18.10
N ILE A 194 -1.29 -3.07 -19.33
CA ILE A 194 -1.49 -4.18 -20.26
C ILE A 194 -0.19 -5.00 -20.28
N GLU A 195 -0.20 -6.16 -19.63
CA GLU A 195 1.00 -6.94 -19.32
C GLU A 195 1.43 -7.89 -20.46
N LEU A 196 1.99 -7.34 -21.54
CA LEU A 196 2.57 -8.18 -22.60
C LEU A 196 3.99 -8.72 -22.26
N TYR A 197 4.67 -8.18 -21.24
CA TYR A 197 6.11 -8.47 -21.00
C TYR A 197 6.58 -8.58 -19.53
N GLN A 198 5.69 -8.72 -18.53
CA GLN A 198 6.03 -8.85 -17.09
C GLN A 198 6.86 -7.71 -16.47
N GLN A 199 6.91 -6.54 -17.12
CA GLN A 199 7.37 -5.31 -16.51
C GLN A 199 6.12 -4.51 -16.16
N GLY A 200 5.94 -4.24 -14.86
CA GLY A 200 4.94 -3.29 -14.40
C GLY A 200 5.15 -1.90 -15.02
N PHE A 201 4.35 -0.93 -14.61
CA PHE A 201 4.46 0.42 -15.14
C PHE A 201 5.66 1.18 -14.54
N ILE A 202 6.19 2.11 -15.34
CA ILE A 202 7.26 3.02 -14.91
C ILE A 202 6.60 4.32 -14.46
N ILE A 203 6.90 4.74 -13.23
CA ILE A 203 6.24 5.90 -12.60
C ILE A 203 6.58 7.21 -13.32
N ASP A 204 7.82 7.39 -13.77
CA ASP A 204 8.30 8.64 -14.39
C ASP A 204 7.64 8.96 -15.74
N THR A 205 7.13 7.94 -16.43
CA THR A 205 6.46 8.05 -17.73
C THR A 205 4.95 7.86 -17.60
N LEU A 206 4.42 7.71 -16.39
CA LEU A 206 3.01 7.49 -16.14
C LEU A 206 2.21 8.78 -16.42
N GLY A 207 1.21 8.68 -17.29
CA GLY A 207 0.36 9.79 -17.68
C GLY A 207 -1.08 9.38 -17.90
N ASN A 208 -1.88 10.28 -18.47
CA ASN A 208 -3.25 10.00 -18.86
C ASN A 208 -3.32 9.08 -20.10
N TYR A 209 -4.52 8.59 -20.42
CA TYR A 209 -4.74 7.68 -21.54
C TYR A 209 -4.28 8.25 -22.91
N THR A 210 -4.52 9.54 -23.16
CA THR A 210 -4.13 10.17 -24.44
C THR A 210 -2.63 10.19 -24.61
N TYR A 211 -1.89 10.58 -23.56
CA TYR A 211 -0.44 10.59 -23.57
C TYR A 211 0.12 9.17 -23.76
N ALA A 212 -0.42 8.19 -23.03
CA ALA A 212 0.00 6.80 -23.17
C ALA A 212 -0.21 6.27 -24.60
N THR A 213 -1.33 6.62 -25.23
CA THR A 213 -1.63 6.23 -26.61
C THR A 213 -0.67 6.87 -27.61
N GLU A 214 -0.39 8.17 -27.47
CA GLU A 214 0.55 8.89 -28.33
C GLU A 214 1.98 8.38 -28.21
N GLN A 215 2.40 8.00 -27.00
CA GLN A 215 3.74 7.48 -26.71
C GLN A 215 3.85 5.95 -26.89
N GLY A 216 2.74 5.26 -27.18
CA GLY A 216 2.72 3.79 -27.28
C GLY A 216 3.03 3.07 -25.96
N LEU A 217 2.68 3.67 -24.83
CA LEU A 217 2.89 3.08 -23.50
C LEU A 217 1.79 2.08 -23.15
N PRO A 218 2.12 0.91 -22.58
CA PRO A 218 1.14 -0.12 -22.23
C PRO A 218 0.45 0.14 -20.89
N TYR A 219 0.52 1.35 -20.34
CA TYR A 219 -0.09 1.70 -19.05
C TYR A 219 -0.52 3.16 -19.01
N TYR A 220 -1.57 3.44 -18.24
CA TYR A 220 -2.10 4.79 -18.08
C TYR A 220 -2.88 4.94 -16.78
N ILE A 221 -3.00 6.19 -16.32
CA ILE A 221 -3.88 6.57 -15.22
C ILE A 221 -5.31 6.65 -15.76
N THR A 222 -6.21 5.87 -15.16
CA THR A 222 -7.62 5.80 -15.57
C THR A 222 -8.52 6.69 -14.73
N ALA A 223 -8.16 6.90 -13.46
CA ALA A 223 -8.91 7.75 -12.54
C ALA A 223 -8.04 8.22 -11.36
N GLU A 224 -8.41 9.37 -10.82
CA GLU A 224 -8.11 9.74 -9.43
C GLU A 224 -9.44 9.99 -8.71
N LEU A 225 -9.57 9.42 -7.53
CA LEU A 225 -10.80 9.42 -6.72
C LEU A 225 -10.52 10.02 -5.35
N ASP A 226 -11.51 10.75 -4.82
CA ASP A 226 -11.46 11.24 -3.45
C ASP A 226 -11.66 10.06 -2.47
N PRO A 227 -11.18 10.15 -1.20
CA PRO A 227 -11.35 9.09 -0.21
C PRO A 227 -12.81 8.71 0.08
N ASP A 228 -13.77 9.60 -0.20
CA ASP A 228 -15.19 9.31 -0.01
C ASP A 228 -15.78 8.47 -1.15
N ASP A 229 -15.19 8.54 -2.36
CA ASP A 229 -15.72 7.88 -3.56
C ASP A 229 -15.46 6.37 -3.56
N ILE A 230 -14.49 5.89 -2.76
CA ILE A 230 -14.11 4.47 -2.70
C ILE A 230 -15.08 3.61 -1.88
N GLN A 231 -16.08 4.21 -1.22
CA GLN A 231 -17.09 3.47 -0.44
C GLN A 231 -17.97 2.57 -1.32
N ASN A 232 -18.11 2.91 -2.61
CA ASN A 232 -18.89 2.14 -3.58
C ASN A 232 -17.99 1.47 -4.61
N ASP A 233 -18.55 0.49 -5.33
CA ASP A 233 -17.82 -0.15 -6.42
C ASP A 233 -17.56 0.83 -7.57
N PHE A 234 -16.34 0.78 -8.11
CA PHE A 234 -15.89 1.62 -9.20
C PHE A 234 -15.90 0.82 -10.52
N THR A 235 -16.30 1.46 -11.61
CA THR A 235 -16.27 0.81 -12.94
C THR A 235 -15.15 1.40 -13.79
N ILE A 236 -14.12 0.60 -14.06
CA ILE A 236 -13.05 0.93 -15.01
C ILE A 236 -13.59 0.76 -16.44
N GLY A 237 -13.29 1.70 -17.32
CA GLY A 237 -13.71 1.70 -18.73
C GLY A 237 -15.09 2.31 -18.99
N ASP A 238 -15.64 3.09 -18.06
CA ASP A 238 -16.96 3.73 -18.20
C ASP A 238 -17.00 4.96 -19.12
N ARG A 239 -15.84 5.40 -19.65
CA ARG A 239 -15.69 6.58 -20.53
C ARG A 239 -16.00 7.91 -19.84
N SER A 240 -16.07 7.92 -18.52
CA SER A 240 -16.18 9.15 -17.72
C SER A 240 -14.80 9.73 -17.43
N THR A 241 -14.74 10.95 -16.88
CA THR A 241 -13.48 11.59 -16.47
C THR A 241 -13.49 11.83 -14.97
N TYR A 242 -12.41 11.43 -14.30
CA TYR A 242 -12.24 11.50 -12.84
C TYR A 242 -10.98 12.31 -12.52
N ASN A 243 -11.15 13.46 -11.85
CA ASN A 243 -10.08 14.44 -11.57
C ASN A 243 -9.14 14.72 -12.77
N GLY A 244 -9.71 14.84 -13.97
CA GLY A 244 -8.96 15.11 -15.20
C GLY A 244 -8.39 13.88 -15.94
N PHE A 245 -8.58 12.67 -15.42
CA PHE A 245 -8.19 11.42 -16.07
C PHE A 245 -9.38 10.76 -16.77
N PHE A 246 -9.23 10.48 -18.07
CA PHE A 246 -10.25 9.81 -18.87
C PHE A 246 -10.20 8.29 -18.64
N ASN A 247 -11.30 7.73 -18.13
CA ASN A 247 -11.45 6.31 -17.84
C ASN A 247 -11.75 5.53 -19.11
N ALA A 248 -10.70 5.30 -19.90
CA ALA A 248 -10.78 4.73 -21.23
C ALA A 248 -11.31 3.28 -21.24
N PRO A 249 -12.08 2.89 -22.27
CA PRO A 249 -12.58 1.52 -22.39
C PRO A 249 -11.41 0.54 -22.45
N LEU A 250 -11.54 -0.57 -21.71
CA LEU A 250 -10.50 -1.57 -21.60
C LEU A 250 -10.36 -2.38 -22.91
N PRO A 251 -9.13 -2.77 -23.30
CA PRO A 251 -8.94 -3.66 -24.43
C PRO A 251 -9.53 -5.05 -24.15
N LEU A 252 -9.94 -5.76 -25.21
CA LEU A 252 -10.48 -7.12 -25.13
C LEU A 252 -9.36 -8.17 -24.98
N THR A 253 -8.49 -7.99 -23.98
CA THR A 253 -7.46 -8.96 -23.57
C THR A 253 -7.62 -9.31 -22.09
N ASN A 254 -7.01 -10.42 -21.68
CA ASN A 254 -6.94 -10.87 -20.30
C ASN A 254 -5.67 -10.39 -19.59
N ASP A 255 -4.71 -9.89 -20.34
CA ASP A 255 -3.42 -9.42 -19.82
C ASP A 255 -3.57 -7.98 -19.30
N ILE A 256 -4.51 -7.75 -18.39
CA ILE A 256 -4.75 -6.45 -17.76
C ILE A 256 -4.49 -6.58 -16.27
N ASP A 257 -3.56 -5.75 -15.78
CA ASP A 257 -3.34 -5.51 -14.37
C ASP A 257 -3.89 -4.14 -13.98
N VAL A 258 -4.41 -4.03 -12.77
CA VAL A 258 -4.95 -2.79 -12.22
C VAL A 258 -4.30 -2.54 -10.87
N SER A 259 -3.53 -1.45 -10.78
CA SER A 259 -2.78 -1.10 -9.58
C SER A 259 -3.39 0.13 -8.90
N LEU A 260 -3.44 0.08 -7.57
CA LEU A 260 -3.85 1.18 -6.72
C LEU A 260 -2.64 2.03 -6.32
N GLY A 261 -2.76 3.34 -6.46
CA GLY A 261 -1.87 4.34 -5.93
C GLY A 261 -2.53 5.13 -4.81
N VAL A 262 -1.79 5.38 -3.73
CA VAL A 262 -2.18 6.33 -2.68
C VAL A 262 -1.40 7.61 -2.90
N VAL A 263 -2.11 8.72 -2.98
CA VAL A 263 -1.55 10.05 -3.13
C VAL A 263 -1.67 10.79 -1.80
N SER A 264 -0.55 11.29 -1.30
CA SER A 264 -0.48 12.14 -0.11
C SER A 264 0.00 13.52 -0.51
N GLU A 265 -0.79 14.54 -0.23
CA GLU A 265 -0.48 15.93 -0.55
C GLU A 265 -0.73 16.84 0.65
N LYS A 266 0.32 17.53 1.10
CA LYS A 266 0.28 18.50 2.21
C LYS A 266 1.37 19.55 2.01
N ASN A 267 1.06 20.81 2.30
CA ASN A 267 2.01 21.92 2.20
C ASN A 267 2.76 22.01 0.84
N HIS A 268 2.05 21.75 -0.27
CA HIS A 268 2.60 21.73 -1.64
C HIS A 268 3.62 20.61 -1.93
N VAL A 269 3.78 19.67 -1.00
CA VAL A 269 4.55 18.45 -1.22
C VAL A 269 3.56 17.34 -1.58
N LYS A 270 3.83 16.65 -2.70
CA LYS A 270 3.05 15.51 -3.18
C LYS A 270 3.92 14.26 -3.20
N LYS A 271 3.43 13.19 -2.59
CA LYS A 271 4.08 11.87 -2.53
C LYS A 271 3.09 10.81 -2.95
N ILE A 272 3.54 9.80 -3.67
CA ILE A 272 2.68 8.74 -4.20
C ILE A 272 3.38 7.41 -3.98
N ARG A 273 2.62 6.39 -3.57
CA ARG A 273 3.06 5.00 -3.59
C ARG A 273 2.00 4.16 -4.29
N TYR A 274 2.45 3.22 -5.11
CA TYR A 274 1.59 2.23 -5.75
C TYR A 274 1.70 0.87 -5.07
N ALA A 275 0.66 0.06 -5.18
CA ALA A 275 0.64 -1.31 -4.73
C ALA A 275 1.78 -2.11 -5.39
N GLU A 276 2.48 -2.91 -4.60
CA GLU A 276 3.47 -3.86 -5.13
C GLU A 276 2.71 -4.94 -5.93
N SER A 277 2.91 -4.98 -7.26
CA SER A 277 2.23 -5.95 -8.12
C SER A 277 2.65 -7.37 -7.73
N THR A 278 1.75 -8.11 -7.08
CA THR A 278 2.01 -9.48 -6.59
C THR A 278 1.19 -10.56 -7.30
N LYS A 279 0.40 -10.23 -8.34
CA LYS A 279 -0.50 -11.21 -8.97
C LYS A 279 -0.33 -11.35 -10.49
N LYS A 280 0.13 -12.53 -10.89
CA LYS A 280 -0.29 -13.18 -12.15
C LYS A 280 -1.78 -13.49 -12.03
N ILE A 281 -2.64 -12.68 -12.64
CA ILE A 281 -4.06 -13.00 -12.69
C ILE A 281 -4.30 -14.00 -13.82
N ILE A 282 -4.37 -15.30 -13.49
CA ILE A 282 -5.07 -16.26 -14.34
C ILE A 282 -6.56 -16.00 -14.10
N LEU A 283 -7.16 -15.08 -14.86
CA LEU A 283 -8.61 -15.05 -15.00
C LEU A 283 -8.98 -16.31 -15.76
N ASN A 284 -9.33 -17.37 -15.02
CA ASN A 284 -10.07 -18.48 -15.55
C ASN A 284 -11.44 -17.91 -15.92
N ILE A 285 -11.56 -17.40 -17.15
CA ILE A 285 -12.84 -17.00 -17.70
C ILE A 285 -13.65 -18.28 -17.76
N ASN A 286 -14.52 -18.47 -16.78
CA ASN A 286 -15.70 -19.28 -17.00
C ASN A 286 -16.53 -18.47 -18.00
N GLU A 287 -16.23 -18.62 -19.29
CA GLU A 287 -17.23 -18.34 -20.31
C GLU A 287 -18.40 -19.24 -19.92
N PRO A 288 -19.62 -18.70 -19.68
CA PRO A 288 -20.77 -19.59 -19.65
C PRO A 288 -20.79 -20.26 -21.02
N GLU A 289 -20.53 -21.57 -21.06
CA GLU A 289 -20.67 -22.35 -22.29
C GLU A 289 -22.07 -22.05 -22.82
N GLU A 290 -22.16 -21.25 -23.89
CA GLU A 290 -23.39 -21.13 -24.65
C GLU A 290 -23.60 -22.49 -25.32
N VAL A 291 -24.26 -23.40 -24.59
CA VAL A 291 -24.71 -24.68 -25.13
C VAL A 291 -25.66 -24.36 -26.28
N SER A 292 -25.13 -24.47 -27.50
CA SER A 292 -25.89 -24.34 -28.74
C SER A 292 -27.18 -25.16 -28.62
N PRO A 293 -28.36 -24.60 -29.00
CA PRO A 293 -29.62 -25.34 -28.97
C PRO A 293 -29.56 -26.64 -29.78
N LEU A 294 -28.61 -26.75 -30.73
CA LEU A 294 -28.32 -27.97 -31.46
C LEU A 294 -27.73 -29.08 -30.55
N MET A 295 -26.85 -28.73 -29.62
CA MET A 295 -26.16 -29.69 -28.73
C MET A 295 -27.12 -30.26 -27.69
N MET A 296 -28.01 -29.43 -27.12
CA MET A 296 -29.11 -29.91 -26.28
C MET A 296 -30.13 -30.75 -27.06
N ALA A 297 -30.47 -30.36 -28.29
CA ALA A 297 -31.37 -31.14 -29.14
C ALA A 297 -30.78 -32.52 -29.48
N LEU A 298 -29.48 -32.60 -29.80
CA LEU A 298 -28.79 -33.87 -30.08
C LEU A 298 -28.76 -34.77 -28.84
N GLY A 299 -28.47 -34.23 -27.65
CA GLY A 299 -28.50 -34.98 -26.40
C GLY A 299 -29.88 -35.56 -26.08
N ALA A 300 -30.95 -34.76 -26.24
CA ALA A 300 -32.33 -35.21 -26.04
C ALA A 300 -32.74 -36.27 -27.09
N SER A 301 -32.30 -36.12 -28.34
CA SER A 301 -32.58 -37.07 -29.44
C SER A 301 -31.99 -38.45 -29.16
N ILE A 302 -30.74 -38.49 -28.68
CA ILE A 302 -30.05 -39.74 -28.33
C ILE A 302 -30.76 -40.42 -27.16
N ALA A 303 -31.13 -39.66 -26.12
CA ALA A 303 -31.83 -40.21 -24.96
C ALA A 303 -33.19 -40.83 -25.34
N ILE A 304 -33.98 -40.16 -26.17
CA ILE A 304 -35.27 -40.68 -26.66
C ILE A 304 -35.05 -41.94 -27.51
N GLY A 305 -34.03 -41.94 -28.38
CA GLY A 305 -33.68 -43.10 -29.19
C GLY A 305 -33.35 -44.34 -28.36
N VAL A 306 -32.54 -44.18 -27.30
CA VAL A 306 -32.17 -45.29 -26.40
C VAL A 306 -33.41 -45.84 -25.67
N VAL A 307 -34.31 -44.98 -25.20
CA VAL A 307 -35.55 -45.42 -24.53
C VAL A 307 -36.45 -46.22 -25.48
N LEU A 308 -36.62 -45.77 -26.72
CA LEU A 308 -37.39 -46.50 -27.73
C LEU A 308 -36.76 -47.84 -28.08
N LEU A 309 -35.43 -47.92 -28.14
CA LEU A 309 -34.70 -49.16 -28.39
C LEU A 309 -34.91 -50.16 -27.24
N LEU A 310 -34.87 -49.71 -25.99
CA LEU A 310 -35.16 -50.54 -24.81
C LEU A 310 -36.61 -51.04 -24.79
N ILE A 311 -37.58 -50.18 -25.15
CA ILE A 311 -38.99 -50.58 -25.29
C ILE A 311 -39.14 -51.62 -26.42
N GLY A 312 -38.48 -51.41 -27.56
CA GLY A 312 -38.46 -52.34 -28.69
C GLY A 312 -37.87 -53.70 -28.31
N ILE A 313 -36.74 -53.73 -27.61
CA ILE A 313 -36.14 -54.96 -27.07
C ILE A 313 -37.11 -55.65 -26.10
N GLY A 314 -37.75 -54.89 -25.20
CA GLY A 314 -38.77 -55.41 -24.29
C GLY A 314 -39.94 -56.07 -25.03
N LEU A 315 -40.46 -55.42 -26.07
CA LEU A 315 -41.52 -55.97 -26.93
C LEU A 315 -41.05 -57.23 -27.66
N ILE A 316 -39.83 -57.25 -28.20
CA ILE A 316 -39.26 -58.44 -28.84
C ILE A 316 -39.14 -59.59 -27.85
N ILE A 317 -38.71 -59.34 -26.61
CA ILE A 317 -38.64 -60.36 -25.55
C ILE A 317 -40.03 -60.88 -25.21
N ILE A 318 -41.03 -59.99 -25.08
CA ILE A 318 -42.43 -60.38 -24.81
C ILE A 318 -42.99 -61.20 -25.97
N LEU A 319 -42.75 -60.79 -27.22
CA LEU A 319 -43.18 -61.52 -28.41
C LEU A 319 -42.48 -62.89 -28.50
N ARG A 320 -41.18 -62.97 -28.23
CA ARG A 320 -40.45 -64.24 -28.16
C ARG A 320 -40.97 -65.15 -27.04
N LYS A 321 -41.29 -64.62 -25.86
CA LYS A 321 -41.94 -65.38 -24.78
C LYS A 321 -43.33 -65.85 -25.17
N LYS A 322 -44.15 -65.01 -25.83
CA LYS A 322 -45.47 -65.42 -26.35
C LYS A 322 -45.35 -66.49 -27.42
N ILE A 323 -44.39 -66.38 -28.34
CA ILE A 323 -44.13 -67.39 -29.38
C ILE A 323 -43.61 -68.68 -28.75
N GLN A 324 -42.72 -68.62 -27.76
CA GLN A 324 -42.25 -69.80 -27.03
C GLN A 324 -43.36 -70.48 -26.23
N MET A 325 -44.21 -69.72 -25.52
CA MET A 325 -45.40 -70.24 -24.84
C MET A 325 -46.40 -70.87 -25.83
N ALA A 326 -46.61 -70.24 -27.00
CA ALA A 326 -47.42 -70.79 -28.07
C ALA A 326 -46.81 -72.07 -28.69
N ARG A 327 -45.46 -72.17 -28.75
CA ARG A 327 -44.75 -73.38 -29.18
C ARG A 327 -44.79 -74.50 -28.13
N LEU A 328 -44.78 -74.16 -26.84
CA LEU A 328 -44.96 -75.12 -25.73
C LEU A 328 -46.38 -75.71 -25.70
N GLN A 329 -47.40 -74.98 -26.16
CA GLN A 329 -48.77 -75.52 -26.33
C GLN A 329 -49.00 -76.26 -27.66
N ARG A 330 -48.06 -76.23 -28.61
CA ARG A 330 -48.18 -76.87 -29.94
C ARG A 330 -47.12 -77.94 -30.24
N GLY A 331 -46.38 -78.39 -29.23
CA GLY A 331 -45.29 -79.37 -29.37
C GLY A 331 -45.70 -80.82 -29.17
N SER A 332 -46.70 -81.32 -29.93
CA SER A 332 -46.92 -82.75 -30.12
C SER A 332 -47.37 -82.97 -31.56
N GLN A 333 -46.40 -82.97 -32.46
CA GLN A 333 -46.43 -83.78 -33.69
C GLN A 333 -45.02 -83.78 -34.32
N SER A 334 -44.53 -85.01 -34.49
CA SER A 334 -43.27 -85.47 -35.07
C SER A 334 -43.13 -85.17 -36.57
N MET A 335 -41.91 -84.95 -37.07
CA MET A 335 -41.13 -85.94 -37.86
C MET A 335 -39.81 -85.31 -38.38
N PRO A 336 -38.68 -86.06 -38.50
CA PRO A 336 -37.35 -85.52 -38.81
C PRO A 336 -37.01 -85.65 -40.30
N LEU A 337 -36.04 -84.85 -40.79
CA LEU A 337 -35.42 -85.02 -42.11
C LEU A 337 -33.90 -84.79 -42.01
N SER A 338 -33.18 -85.63 -42.73
CA SER A 338 -31.76 -85.95 -42.69
C SER A 338 -30.91 -85.16 -43.70
N LEU A 339 -29.71 -84.77 -43.23
CA LEU A 339 -28.36 -84.82 -43.84
C LEU A 339 -28.14 -84.60 -45.37
N SER A 340 -27.37 -83.55 -45.72
CA SER A 340 -26.29 -83.53 -46.76
C SER A 340 -25.60 -82.14 -46.80
N GLU A 341 -24.34 -82.04 -46.35
CA GLU A 341 -23.07 -81.79 -47.10
C GLU A 341 -22.66 -80.30 -47.28
N PRO A 342 -21.36 -79.94 -47.14
CA PRO A 342 -20.87 -78.56 -47.16
C PRO A 342 -20.34 -78.13 -48.54
N CYS A 343 -20.54 -76.86 -48.89
CA CYS A 343 -20.04 -76.25 -50.12
C CYS A 343 -18.61 -75.71 -49.94
N ILE A 344 -17.78 -75.97 -50.96
CA ILE A 344 -16.35 -75.68 -51.07
C ILE A 344 -16.13 -74.29 -51.71
N GLU A 345 -15.05 -73.61 -51.35
CA GLU A 345 -14.59 -72.32 -51.91
C GLU A 345 -13.82 -72.51 -53.23
N ILE A 346 -13.93 -71.53 -54.14
CA ILE A 346 -13.11 -71.40 -55.35
C ILE A 346 -12.50 -69.99 -55.35
N GLU A 347 -11.18 -69.90 -55.16
CA GLU A 347 -10.39 -68.68 -55.36
C GLU A 347 -9.91 -68.57 -56.82
N ASN A 348 -9.94 -67.34 -57.34
CA ASN A 348 -9.65 -66.99 -58.72
C ASN A 348 -8.23 -66.41 -58.83
N SER A 349 -7.33 -67.13 -59.49
CA SER A 349 -5.94 -66.72 -59.76
C SER A 349 -5.82 -66.05 -61.13
N GLY A 350 -5.63 -64.73 -61.14
CA GLY A 350 -5.29 -63.93 -62.33
C GLY A 350 -3.82 -63.51 -62.31
N PHE A 351 -3.05 -64.06 -63.24
CA PHE A 351 -1.63 -63.78 -63.48
C PHE A 351 -1.52 -63.12 -64.87
N ILE A 352 -0.91 -61.93 -64.99
CA ILE A 352 -0.36 -61.42 -66.26
C ILE A 352 0.97 -60.73 -65.95
N GLN A 353 1.96 -61.09 -66.77
CA GLN A 353 3.39 -60.78 -66.70
C GLN A 353 3.74 -59.57 -67.57
N ASP A 354 4.78 -58.85 -67.14
CA ASP A 354 5.44 -57.72 -67.82
C ASP A 354 6.36 -58.12 -69.00
N GLU A 355 6.84 -57.07 -69.70
CA GLU A 355 7.85 -56.95 -70.78
C GLU A 355 7.23 -56.48 -72.12
N ASP A 356 7.71 -55.46 -72.85
CA ASP A 356 9.04 -54.85 -72.93
C ASP A 356 9.01 -53.48 -73.68
N GLU A 357 10.18 -52.80 -73.74
CA GLU A 357 10.62 -51.73 -74.67
C GLU A 357 10.44 -50.21 -74.35
N ARG A 358 11.51 -49.64 -73.76
CA ARG A 358 12.42 -48.57 -74.25
C ARG A 358 11.85 -47.35 -75.04
N VAL A 359 12.21 -46.13 -74.61
CA VAL A 359 13.30 -45.28 -75.16
C VAL A 359 13.36 -43.95 -74.40
N ASP A 360 14.58 -43.56 -74.05
CA ASP A 360 15.00 -42.36 -73.33
C ASP A 360 15.27 -41.20 -74.31
N TYR A 361 14.80 -39.99 -73.99
CA TYR A 361 15.14 -38.75 -74.71
C TYR A 361 15.15 -37.60 -73.71
N TYR A 362 16.19 -36.77 -73.77
CA TYR A 362 16.49 -35.61 -72.91
C TYR A 362 17.33 -35.87 -71.66
N SER A 363 18.49 -36.50 -71.88
CA SER A 363 19.72 -36.08 -71.22
C SER A 363 20.53 -35.18 -72.17
N ASN A 364 21.06 -34.08 -71.61
CA ASN A 364 21.91 -33.03 -72.20
C ASN A 364 21.10 -31.97 -72.99
N ILE A 365 21.04 -30.71 -72.55
CA ILE A 365 22.05 -29.63 -72.69
C ILE A 365 21.31 -28.39 -72.09
N LYS A 366 21.80 -27.50 -71.23
CA LYS A 366 23.11 -27.13 -70.66
C LYS A 366 22.84 -26.36 -69.37
#